data_AF-A0A6P2AKZ9-F1
#
_entry.id   AF-A0A6P2AKZ9-F1
#
_cell.length_a   1.000
_cell.length_b   1.000
_cell.length_c   1.000
_cell.angle_alpha   90.00
_cell.angle_beta   90.00
_cell.angle_gamma   90.00
#
_symmetry.space_group_name_H-M   'P 1'
#
loop_
_entity.id
_entity.type
_entity.pdbx_description
1 polymer ?
#
loop_
_entity_poly.entity_id
_entity_poly.type
_entity_poly.pdbx_seq_one_letter_code
_entity_poly.pdbx_strand_id
1 'polypeptide(L)'
;MGRASRGKRGRREQQSLSEHAGTGQVSQVIQQSTTLRQGPLPDAEELQRYESIQPGFAERIMAMAEREATTRQTMIQNAQQAEIADLRSERIERRMGQILGFLLACAALGLAGYAAHVDKPWVASFVAALSIGSICLALILGRRSHQS
;
A
#
# COMPACT_ATOMS: atom_id res chain seq x y z
N MET A 1 54.18 68.78 11.46
CA MET A 1 54.74 67.83 10.47
C MET A 1 53.61 67.32 9.57
N GLY A 2 53.76 67.43 8.23
CA GLY A 2 53.08 66.55 7.27
C GLY A 2 51.82 67.06 6.51
N ARG A 3 52.03 67.82 5.43
CA ARG A 3 51.35 67.88 4.09
C ARG A 3 49.81 67.65 4.02
N ALA A 4 48.98 68.59 3.55
CA ALA A 4 48.83 69.19 2.22
C ALA A 4 48.45 68.21 1.07
N SER A 5 47.25 68.41 0.50
CA SER A 5 47.01 68.73 -0.94
C SER A 5 46.08 67.81 -1.76
N ARG A 6 45.20 68.50 -2.53
CA ARG A 6 44.55 68.15 -3.82
C ARG A 6 43.40 67.12 -3.81
N GLY A 7 42.26 67.36 -4.48
CA GLY A 7 41.86 68.44 -5.38
C GLY A 7 40.38 68.28 -5.77
N LYS A 8 39.68 69.42 -5.90
CA LYS A 8 38.30 69.55 -6.39
C LYS A 8 38.26 69.49 -7.93
N ARG A 9 37.05 69.19 -8.44
CA ARG A 9 36.47 69.56 -9.75
C ARG A 9 36.96 68.83 -10.99
N GLY A 10 36.02 68.10 -11.61
CA GLY A 10 36.05 67.84 -13.04
C GLY A 10 35.24 66.62 -13.45
N ARG A 11 33.90 66.74 -13.54
CA ARG A 11 33.06 66.06 -14.56
C ARG A 11 31.58 66.34 -14.34
N ARG A 12 31.20 67.54 -14.75
CA ARG A 12 29.84 67.93 -15.14
C ARG A 12 29.57 67.58 -16.61
N GLU A 13 30.25 66.57 -17.17
CA GLU A 13 30.34 66.40 -18.64
C GLU A 13 29.86 65.06 -19.18
N GLN A 14 29.21 64.22 -18.38
CA GLN A 14 28.58 63.00 -18.93
C GLN A 14 27.10 62.86 -18.57
N GLN A 15 26.49 63.98 -18.18
CA GLN A 15 25.05 64.14 -18.19
C GLN A 15 24.67 65.05 -19.37
N SER A 16 24.93 64.61 -20.60
CA SER A 16 24.19 64.99 -21.82
C SER A 16 24.96 64.54 -23.05
N LEU A 17 24.74 63.32 -23.50
CA LEU A 17 24.77 62.92 -24.90
C LEU A 17 23.92 61.64 -24.96
N SER A 18 22.62 61.90 -25.09
CA SER A 18 21.70 61.21 -26.00
C SER A 18 22.03 59.74 -26.27
N GLU A 19 21.18 58.82 -25.78
CA GLU A 19 20.14 58.27 -26.64
C GLU A 19 20.71 57.15 -27.52
N HIS A 20 20.41 55.89 -27.20
CA HIS A 20 19.78 54.96 -28.14
C HIS A 20 19.39 53.64 -27.48
N ALA A 21 18.09 53.35 -27.62
CA ALA A 21 17.48 52.04 -27.86
C ALA A 21 17.54 51.01 -26.73
N GLY A 22 16.35 50.77 -26.15
CA GLY A 22 16.09 49.65 -25.28
C GLY A 22 16.24 48.32 -26.02
N THR A 23 16.93 47.40 -25.37
CA THR A 23 16.65 45.97 -25.51
C THR A 23 15.98 45.55 -24.22
N GLY A 24 14.66 45.68 -24.19
CA GLY A 24 13.85 44.91 -23.26
C GLY A 24 14.17 43.44 -23.51
N GLN A 25 14.95 42.83 -22.61
CA GLN A 25 15.02 41.39 -22.52
C GLN A 25 13.62 40.92 -22.10
N VAL A 26 12.82 40.59 -23.11
CA VAL A 26 11.59 39.83 -22.93
C VAL A 26 12.03 38.46 -22.41
N SER A 27 12.08 38.32 -21.09
CA SER A 27 12.06 37.01 -20.44
C SER A 27 10.70 36.39 -20.76
N GLN A 28 10.63 35.68 -21.89
CA GLN A 28 9.46 34.90 -22.24
C GLN A 28 9.46 33.65 -21.36
N VAL A 29 8.82 33.76 -20.19
CA VAL A 29 8.55 32.62 -19.33
C VAL A 29 7.53 31.75 -20.07
N ILE A 30 7.97 30.60 -20.58
CA ILE A 30 7.09 29.57 -21.11
C ILE A 30 6.32 29.00 -19.91
N GLN A 31 5.11 29.51 -19.67
CA GLN A 31 4.16 28.88 -18.76
C GLN A 31 3.64 27.60 -19.42
N GLN A 32 4.31 26.49 -19.15
CA GLN A 32 3.83 25.18 -19.54
C GLN A 32 2.75 24.76 -18.54
N SER A 33 1.48 25.07 -18.83
CA SER A 33 0.33 24.67 -18.03
C SER A 33 0.15 23.15 -18.12
N THR A 34 0.77 22.42 -17.18
CA THR A 34 0.53 20.98 -17.04
C THR A 34 -0.80 20.79 -16.33
N THR A 35 -1.88 20.58 -17.08
CA THR A 35 -3.17 20.21 -16.50
C THR A 35 -3.11 18.75 -16.04
N LEU A 36 -2.78 18.53 -14.77
CA LEU A 36 -2.96 17.23 -14.11
C LEU A 36 -4.46 17.00 -13.94
N ARG A 37 -5.06 16.17 -14.80
CA ARG A 37 -6.46 15.75 -14.64
C ARG A 37 -6.51 14.47 -13.82
N GLN A 38 -7.27 14.52 -12.74
CA GLN A 38 -7.59 13.35 -11.91
C GLN A 38 -9.09 13.10 -11.99
N GLY A 39 -9.46 12.07 -12.72
CA GLY A 39 -10.85 11.63 -12.82
C GLY A 39 -11.06 10.73 -14.02
N PRO A 40 -11.91 9.69 -13.92
CA PRO A 40 -12.24 8.81 -15.05
C PRO A 40 -13.21 9.46 -16.04
N LEU A 41 -13.85 10.57 -15.68
CA LEU A 41 -14.75 11.33 -16.55
C LEU A 41 -14.08 12.62 -17.03
N PRO A 42 -14.30 13.02 -18.31
CA PRO A 42 -14.01 14.36 -18.76
C PRO A 42 -14.89 15.37 -18.02
N ASP A 43 -14.43 16.62 -17.95
CA ASP A 43 -15.25 17.70 -17.39
C ASP A 43 -16.52 17.92 -18.23
N ALA A 44 -17.57 18.48 -17.63
CA ALA A 44 -18.87 18.67 -18.29
C ALA A 44 -18.74 19.49 -19.59
N GLU A 45 -17.88 20.51 -19.58
CA GLU A 45 -17.60 21.35 -20.75
C GLU A 45 -16.83 20.60 -21.87
N GLU A 46 -16.06 19.56 -21.52
CA GLU A 46 -15.41 18.67 -22.49
C GLU A 46 -16.37 17.62 -23.02
N LEU A 47 -17.21 17.01 -22.17
CA LEU A 47 -18.26 16.10 -22.59
C LEU A 47 -19.21 16.76 -23.60
N GLN A 48 -19.58 18.01 -23.36
CA GLN A 48 -20.41 18.79 -24.29
C GLN A 48 -19.68 19.05 -25.62
N ARG A 49 -18.36 19.27 -25.60
CA ARG A 49 -17.54 19.35 -26.81
C ARG A 49 -17.50 18.02 -27.57
N TYR A 50 -17.35 16.89 -26.89
CA TYR A 50 -17.40 15.57 -27.51
C TYR A 50 -18.75 15.29 -28.18
N GLU A 51 -19.85 15.67 -27.52
CA GLU A 51 -21.20 15.55 -28.07
C GLU A 51 -21.40 16.44 -29.31
N SER A 52 -20.79 17.64 -29.31
CA SER A 52 -20.84 18.56 -30.46
C SER A 52 -20.03 18.08 -31.68
N ILE A 53 -19.00 17.25 -31.47
CA ILE A 53 -18.23 16.63 -32.56
C ILE A 53 -19.05 15.51 -33.21
N GLN A 54 -19.61 14.63 -32.39
CA GLN A 54 -20.48 13.55 -32.85
C GLN A 54 -21.52 13.24 -31.77
N PRO A 55 -22.82 13.27 -32.13
CA PRO A 55 -23.88 12.88 -31.20
C PRO A 55 -23.67 11.44 -30.69
N GLY A 56 -23.79 11.25 -29.38
CA GLY A 56 -23.62 9.96 -28.69
C GLY A 56 -22.20 9.66 -28.19
N PHE A 57 -21.23 10.55 -28.40
CA PHE A 57 -19.88 10.37 -27.85
C PHE A 57 -19.83 10.55 -26.34
N ALA A 58 -20.56 11.53 -25.79
CA ALA A 58 -20.61 11.73 -24.34
C ALA A 58 -21.20 10.49 -23.65
N GLU A 59 -22.28 9.93 -24.21
CA GLU A 59 -22.93 8.72 -23.71
C GLU A 59 -21.96 7.51 -23.71
N ARG A 60 -21.19 7.33 -24.79
CA ARG A 60 -20.24 6.23 -24.89
C ARG A 60 -19.08 6.34 -23.89
N ILE A 61 -18.65 7.56 -23.58
CA ILE A 61 -17.63 7.84 -22.55
C ILE A 61 -18.21 7.57 -21.15
N MET A 62 -19.42 8.04 -20.86
CA MET A 62 -20.09 7.76 -19.58
C MET A 62 -20.31 6.26 -19.39
N ALA A 63 -20.83 5.56 -20.40
CA ALA A 63 -21.02 4.11 -20.35
C ALA A 63 -19.70 3.34 -20.16
N MET A 64 -18.59 3.83 -20.72
CA MET A 64 -17.27 3.24 -20.50
C MET A 64 -16.83 3.42 -19.04
N ALA A 65 -16.98 4.62 -18.48
CA ALA A 65 -16.65 4.92 -17.10
C ALA A 65 -17.51 4.14 -16.10
N GLU A 66 -18.81 3.97 -16.36
CA GLU A 66 -19.70 3.14 -15.54
C GLU A 66 -19.30 1.66 -15.54
N ARG A 67 -18.92 1.12 -16.71
CA ARG A 67 -18.41 -0.25 -16.82
C ARG A 67 -17.10 -0.43 -16.07
N GLU A 68 -16.19 0.53 -16.15
CA GLU A 68 -14.96 0.52 -15.35
C GLU A 68 -15.25 0.59 -13.85
N ALA A 69 -16.16 1.47 -13.43
CA ALA A 69 -16.57 1.59 -12.03
C ALA A 69 -17.16 0.29 -11.50
N THR A 70 -18.06 -0.33 -12.26
CA THR A 70 -18.69 -1.62 -11.92
C THR A 70 -17.66 -2.75 -11.84
N THR A 71 -16.72 -2.80 -12.80
CA THR A 71 -15.64 -3.78 -12.81
C THR A 71 -14.73 -3.60 -11.59
N ARG A 72 -14.35 -2.37 -11.25
CA ARG A 72 -13.55 -2.06 -10.05
C ARG A 72 -14.29 -2.43 -8.77
N GLN A 73 -15.57 -2.10 -8.65
CA GLN A 73 -16.38 -2.48 -7.50
C GLN A 73 -16.43 -4.00 -7.32
N THR A 74 -16.62 -4.74 -8.42
CA THR A 74 -16.63 -6.21 -8.41
C THR A 74 -15.27 -6.76 -7.97
N MET A 75 -14.16 -6.21 -8.47
CA MET A 75 -12.82 -6.60 -8.04
C MET A 75 -12.58 -6.34 -6.56
N ILE A 76 -12.99 -5.18 -6.05
CA ILE A 76 -12.88 -4.83 -4.63
C ILE A 76 -13.71 -5.79 -3.76
N GLN A 77 -14.95 -6.07 -4.15
CA GLN A 77 -15.81 -7.00 -3.43
C GLN A 77 -15.23 -8.41 -3.40
N ASN A 78 -14.69 -8.90 -4.52
CA ASN A 78 -14.05 -10.21 -4.59
C ASN A 78 -12.79 -10.28 -3.72
N ALA A 79 -11.96 -9.22 -3.74
CA ALA A 79 -10.78 -9.14 -2.88
C ALA A 79 -11.14 -9.15 -1.39
N GLN A 80 -12.18 -8.39 -1.00
CA GLN A 80 -12.69 -8.39 0.38
C GLN A 80 -13.25 -9.76 0.79
N GLN A 81 -13.97 -10.44 -0.11
CA GLN A 81 -14.49 -11.78 0.17
C GLN A 81 -13.37 -12.81 0.34
N ALA A 82 -12.32 -12.73 -0.48
CA ALA A 82 -11.15 -13.59 -0.33
C ALA A 82 -10.45 -13.35 1.02
N GLU A 83 -10.22 -12.10 1.40
CA GLU A 83 -9.62 -11.76 2.71
C GLU A 83 -10.47 -12.28 3.88
N ILE A 84 -11.80 -12.15 3.81
CA ILE A 84 -12.70 -12.68 4.84
C ILE A 84 -12.64 -14.22 4.89
N ALA A 85 -12.54 -14.88 3.73
CA ALA A 85 -12.43 -16.33 3.65
C ALA A 85 -11.11 -16.83 4.28
N ASP A 86 -10.00 -16.16 3.99
CA ASP A 86 -8.68 -16.47 4.57
C ASP A 86 -8.67 -16.27 6.09
N LEU A 87 -9.25 -15.17 6.59
CA LEU A 87 -9.39 -14.95 8.03
C LEU A 87 -10.32 -15.96 8.71
N ARG A 88 -11.24 -16.60 7.96
CA ARG A 88 -12.10 -17.67 8.49
C ARG A 88 -11.35 -19.00 8.51
N SER A 89 -10.62 -19.36 7.46
CA SER A 89 -9.82 -20.59 7.41
C SER A 89 -8.77 -20.59 8.52
N GLU A 90 -8.03 -19.49 8.70
CA GLU A 90 -7.06 -19.36 9.79
C GLU A 90 -7.70 -19.57 11.16
N ARG A 91 -8.90 -19.01 11.39
CA ARG A 91 -9.62 -19.18 12.67
C ARG A 91 -10.05 -20.62 12.90
N ILE A 92 -10.47 -21.33 11.86
CA ILE A 92 -10.84 -22.74 11.95
C ILE A 92 -9.61 -23.59 12.25
N GLU A 93 -8.51 -23.39 11.54
CA GLU A 93 -7.25 -24.10 11.76
C GLU A 93 -6.72 -23.89 13.19
N ARG A 94 -6.72 -22.65 13.68
CA ARG A 94 -6.33 -22.33 15.06
C ARG A 94 -7.23 -23.03 16.08
N ARG A 95 -8.56 -23.02 15.88
CA ARG A 95 -9.51 -23.70 16.79
C ARG A 95 -9.31 -25.21 16.78
N MET A 96 -9.10 -25.83 15.61
CA MET A 96 -8.83 -27.26 15.52
C MET A 96 -7.52 -27.62 16.22
N GLY A 97 -6.45 -26.82 16.03
CA GLY A 97 -5.19 -26.99 16.75
C GLY A 97 -5.35 -26.89 18.27
N GLN A 98 -6.12 -25.91 18.75
CA GLN A 98 -6.41 -25.76 20.19
C GLN A 98 -7.21 -26.94 20.75
N ILE A 99 -8.24 -27.43 20.05
CA ILE A 99 -9.05 -28.57 20.49
C ILE A 99 -8.19 -29.84 20.53
N LEU A 100 -7.38 -30.10 19.51
CA LEU A 100 -6.48 -31.25 19.48
C LEU A 100 -5.42 -31.17 20.58
N GLY A 101 -4.83 -29.99 20.81
CA GLY A 101 -3.90 -29.75 21.90
C GLY A 101 -4.54 -29.97 23.28
N PHE A 102 -5.78 -29.51 23.46
CA PHE A 102 -6.54 -29.74 24.69
C PHE A 102 -6.83 -31.22 24.92
N LEU A 103 -7.29 -31.95 23.89
CA LEU A 103 -7.52 -33.39 23.98
C LEU A 103 -6.25 -34.16 24.32
N LEU A 104 -5.12 -33.79 23.72
CA LEU A 104 -3.83 -34.39 24.03
C LEU A 104 -3.40 -34.11 25.46
N ALA A 105 -3.59 -32.87 25.95
CA ALA A 105 -3.30 -32.52 27.34
C ALA A 105 -4.18 -33.32 28.32
N CYS A 106 -5.48 -33.46 28.05
CA CYS A 106 -6.38 -34.30 28.84
C CYS A 106 -5.95 -35.76 28.83
N ALA A 107 -5.55 -36.31 27.67
CA ALA A 107 -5.06 -37.67 27.57
C ALA A 107 -3.76 -37.86 28.37
N ALA A 108 -2.81 -36.93 28.26
CA ALA A 108 -1.56 -36.96 29.02
C ALA A 108 -1.79 -36.90 30.54
N LEU A 109 -2.68 -36.02 31.00
CA LEU A 109 -3.08 -35.94 32.42
C LEU A 109 -3.76 -37.22 32.90
N GLY A 110 -4.67 -37.79 32.11
CA GLY A 110 -5.34 -39.06 32.43
C GLY A 110 -4.35 -40.23 32.53
N LEU A 111 -3.41 -40.33 31.58
CA LEU A 111 -2.36 -41.34 31.63
C LEU A 111 -1.40 -41.12 32.80
N ALA A 112 -1.05 -39.87 33.14
CA ALA A 112 -0.21 -39.57 34.28
C ALA A 112 -0.88 -39.97 35.61
N GLY A 113 -2.16 -39.65 35.77
CA GLY A 113 -2.95 -40.08 36.93
C GLY A 113 -3.08 -41.60 37.03
N TYR A 114 -3.26 -42.28 35.90
CA TYR A 114 -3.28 -43.74 35.84
C TYR A 114 -1.91 -44.37 36.14
N ALA A 115 -0.82 -43.79 35.61
CA ALA A 115 0.55 -44.25 35.85
C ALA A 115 0.93 -44.16 37.32
N ALA A 116 0.56 -43.06 37.99
CA ALA A 116 0.77 -42.85 39.42
C ALA A 116 0.08 -43.90 40.28
N HIS A 117 -0.99 -44.53 39.76
CA HIS A 117 -1.75 -45.55 40.48
C HIS A 117 -1.21 -46.97 40.30
N VAL A 118 -0.32 -47.22 39.33
CA VAL A 118 0.01 -48.58 38.87
C VAL A 118 1.50 -48.97 39.08
N ASP A 119 2.38 -48.08 39.57
CA ASP A 119 3.81 -48.37 39.88
C ASP A 119 4.56 -49.11 38.74
N LYS A 120 4.12 -48.90 37.49
CA LYS A 120 4.60 -49.63 36.33
C LYS A 120 5.33 -48.68 35.38
N PRO A 121 6.65 -48.82 35.19
CA PRO A 121 7.48 -47.86 34.46
C PRO A 121 7.16 -47.77 32.96
N TRP A 122 6.57 -48.81 32.36
CA TRP A 122 6.19 -48.81 30.94
C TRP A 122 5.14 -47.74 30.60
N VAL A 123 4.29 -47.34 31.55
CA VAL A 123 3.28 -46.30 31.33
C VAL A 123 3.95 -44.93 31.13
N ALA A 124 4.99 -44.64 31.91
CA ALA A 124 5.78 -43.42 31.75
C ALA A 124 6.48 -43.35 30.37
N SER A 125 6.97 -44.49 29.87
CA SER A 125 7.59 -44.57 28.53
C SER A 125 6.59 -44.27 27.40
N PHE A 126 5.36 -44.78 27.48
CA PHE A 126 4.33 -44.49 26.49
C PHE A 126 3.89 -43.03 26.51
N VAL A 127 3.75 -42.42 27.70
CA VAL A 127 3.41 -40.99 27.84
C VAL A 127 4.51 -40.11 27.25
N ALA A 128 5.77 -40.41 27.54
CA ALA A 128 6.90 -39.67 26.98
C ALA A 128 6.94 -39.80 25.45
N ALA A 129 6.75 -41.01 24.91
CA ALA A 129 6.74 -41.26 23.47
C ALA A 129 5.58 -40.53 22.76
N LEU A 130 4.37 -40.56 23.32
CA LEU A 130 3.21 -39.84 22.76
C LEU A 130 3.40 -38.32 22.81
N SER A 131 3.96 -37.80 23.91
CA SER A 131 4.21 -36.36 24.07
C SER A 131 5.22 -35.86 23.02
N ILE A 132 6.36 -36.55 22.87
CA ILE A 132 7.38 -36.19 21.89
C ILE A 132 6.87 -36.39 20.45
N GLY A 133 6.19 -37.52 20.19
CA GLY A 133 5.61 -37.82 18.89
C GLY A 133 4.61 -36.76 18.43
N SER A 134 3.79 -36.24 19.34
CA SER A 134 2.81 -35.19 19.03
C SER A 134 3.48 -33.87 18.61
N ILE A 135 4.54 -33.45 19.29
CA ILE A 135 5.29 -32.22 18.98
C ILE A 135 5.98 -32.37 17.62
N CYS A 136 6.64 -33.51 17.37
CA CYS A 136 7.25 -33.78 16.07
C CYS A 136 6.22 -33.75 14.94
N LEU A 137 5.05 -34.36 15.13
CA LEU A 137 3.98 -34.36 14.14
C LEU A 137 3.47 -32.93 13.89
N ALA A 138 3.26 -32.13 14.94
CA ALA A 138 2.84 -30.74 14.82
C ALA A 138 3.86 -29.89 14.04
N LEU A 139 5.16 -30.08 14.28
CA LEU A 139 6.22 -29.39 13.54
C LEU A 139 6.29 -29.82 12.07
N ILE A 140 6.04 -31.09 11.77
CA ILE A 140 6.03 -31.61 10.40
C ILE A 140 4.82 -31.08 9.61
N LEU A 141 3.62 -31.08 10.21
CA LEU A 141 2.43 -30.51 9.57
C LEU A 141 2.53 -28.99 9.43
N GLY A 142 3.05 -28.29 10.44
CA GLY A 142 3.24 -26.83 10.40
C GLY A 142 4.24 -26.36 9.35
N ARG A 143 5.18 -27.21 8.94
CA ARG A 143 6.10 -26.90 7.82
C ARG A 143 5.44 -26.97 6.44
N ARG A 144 4.33 -27.70 6.28
CA ARG A 144 3.68 -27.90 4.97
C ARG A 144 2.79 -26.73 4.56
N SER A 145 2.33 -25.91 5.50
CA SER A 145 1.44 -24.77 5.21
C SER A 145 2.16 -23.48 4.79
N HIS A 146 3.48 -23.39 4.94
CA HIS A 146 4.25 -22.17 4.64
C HIS A 146 4.90 -22.16 3.24
N GLN A 147 4.56 -23.13 2.38
CA GLN A 147 5.18 -23.33 1.07
C GLN A 147 4.20 -23.29 -0.12
N SER A 148 2.92 -22.98 0.14
CA SER A 148 1.88 -22.76 -0.86
C SER A 148 1.36 -21.33 -0.75
#